data_AF-A0A7C5JHJ2-F1
#
_entry.id   AF-A0A7C5JHJ2-F1
#
_cell.length_a   1.000
_cell.length_b   1.000
_cell.length_c   1.000
_cell.angle_alpha   90.00
_cell.angle_beta   90.00
_cell.angle_gamma   90.00
#
_symmetry.space_group_name_H-M   'P 1'
#
loop_
_entity.id
_entity.type
_entity.pdbx_description
1 polymer ?
#
loop_
_entity_poly.entity_id
_entity_poly.type
_entity_poly.pdbx_seq_one_letter_code
_entity_poly.pdbx_strand_id
1 'polypeptide(L)'
;DFGKSINMGIDQGQVEGALVQGIGWMTMEEISYDKQGRLLSNTLSTYKIPDIFSVPKQINIKPLDTMGNEMAILKSKAVGEPPLMYGIGTYFALENAIKAFNPEYKLKFNAPMTPEKLLMSLYKN
;
A
#
# COMPACT_ATOMS: atom_id res chain seq x y z
N ASP A 1 -8.79 -3.00 -13.94
CA ASP A 1 -9.91 -3.49 -14.77
C ASP A 1 -11.16 -3.51 -13.90
N PHE A 2 -12.14 -2.66 -14.21
CA PHE A 2 -13.38 -2.51 -13.44
C PHE A 2 -14.58 -3.24 -14.10
N GLY A 3 -14.35 -3.98 -15.19
CA GLY A 3 -15.45 -4.36 -16.09
C GLY A 3 -16.14 -3.10 -16.65
N LYS A 4 -17.45 -3.20 -16.88
CA LYS A 4 -18.30 -2.02 -17.10
C LYS A 4 -18.71 -1.42 -15.75
N SER A 5 -17.97 -0.39 -15.33
CA SER A 5 -18.22 0.34 -14.08
C SER A 5 -19.69 0.77 -13.96
N ILE A 6 -20.30 0.49 -12.80
CA ILE A 6 -21.66 0.95 -12.47
C ILE A 6 -21.64 2.44 -12.12
N ASN A 7 -20.61 2.85 -11.36
CA ASN A 7 -20.38 4.25 -10.99
C ASN A 7 -18.88 4.53 -10.97
N MET A 8 -18.41 5.28 -11.96
CA MET A 8 -16.99 5.56 -12.14
C MET A 8 -16.37 6.32 -10.96
N GLY A 9 -17.11 7.27 -10.37
CA GLY A 9 -16.61 8.06 -9.24
C GLY A 9 -16.41 7.21 -7.98
N ILE A 10 -17.34 6.29 -7.71
CA ILE A 10 -17.22 5.35 -6.58
C ILE A 10 -16.06 4.38 -6.83
N ASP A 11 -15.97 3.80 -8.04
CA ASP A 11 -14.92 2.83 -8.35
C ASP A 11 -13.53 3.47 -8.31
N GLN A 12 -13.38 4.71 -8.77
CA GLN A 12 -12.15 5.49 -8.62
C GLN A 12 -11.81 5.72 -7.15
N GLY A 13 -12.77 6.17 -6.33
CA GLY A 13 -12.56 6.37 -4.90
C GLY A 13 -12.16 5.10 -4.15
N GLN A 14 -12.72 3.94 -4.55
CA GLN A 14 -12.30 2.64 -4.02
C GLN A 14 -10.84 2.32 -4.37
N VAL A 15 -10.43 2.56 -5.61
CA VAL A 15 -9.02 2.36 -6.03
C VAL A 15 -8.08 3.27 -5.25
N GLU A 16 -8.42 4.56 -5.08
CA GLU A 16 -7.60 5.50 -4.31
C GLU A 16 -7.47 5.08 -2.85
N GLY A 17 -8.61 4.80 -2.21
CA GLY A 17 -8.65 4.40 -0.80
C GLY A 17 -7.88 3.10 -0.55
N ALA A 18 -8.13 2.07 -1.36
CA ALA A 18 -7.46 0.79 -1.22
C ALA A 18 -5.95 0.90 -1.52
N LEU A 19 -5.54 1.66 -2.55
CA LEU A 19 -4.12 1.91 -2.81
C LEU A 19 -3.44 2.59 -1.61
N VAL A 20 -4.05 3.63 -1.05
CA VAL A 20 -3.49 4.35 0.11
C VAL A 20 -3.42 3.44 1.33
N GLN A 21 -4.44 2.63 1.61
CA GLN A 21 -4.40 1.62 2.66
C GLN A 21 -3.28 0.60 2.45
N GLY A 22 -3.10 0.13 1.22
CA GLY A 22 -1.99 -0.76 0.87
C GLY A 22 -0.62 -0.11 1.09
N ILE A 23 -0.47 1.18 0.78
CA ILE A 23 0.76 1.93 1.06
C ILE A 23 1.02 1.99 2.57
N GLY A 24 0.00 2.31 3.37
CA GLY A 24 0.08 2.31 4.83
C GLY A 24 0.51 0.95 5.38
N TRP A 25 -0.19 -0.11 4.98
CA TRP A 25 0.13 -1.50 5.35
C TRP A 25 1.60 -1.87 5.04
N MET A 26 2.11 -1.44 3.89
CA MET A 26 3.44 -1.85 3.44
C MET A 26 4.59 -0.97 3.93
N THR A 27 4.31 0.23 4.48
CA THR A 27 5.36 1.22 4.77
C THR A 27 5.26 1.91 6.13
N MET A 28 4.11 1.92 6.78
CA MET A 28 3.86 2.76 7.96
C MET A 28 3.23 2.03 9.14
N GLU A 29 2.20 1.24 8.87
CA GLU A 29 1.30 0.69 9.89
C GLU A 29 1.95 -0.51 10.61
N GLU A 30 2.74 -0.23 11.65
CA GLU A 30 3.45 -1.24 12.42
C GLU A 30 2.73 -1.60 13.73
N ILE A 31 2.49 -2.89 13.92
CA ILE A 31 1.92 -3.43 15.15
C ILE A 31 3.05 -3.86 16.08
N SER A 32 3.12 -3.24 17.26
CA SER A 32 4.11 -3.56 18.29
C SER A 32 3.48 -4.09 19.57
N TYR A 33 4.17 -5.04 20.20
CA TYR A 33 3.78 -5.69 21.46
C TYR A 33 4.96 -5.68 22.44
N ASP A 34 4.67 -5.63 23.74
CA ASP A 34 5.70 -5.84 24.75
C ASP A 34 5.99 -7.31 25.04
N LYS A 35 6.93 -7.57 25.97
CA LYS A 35 7.34 -8.92 26.37
C LYS A 35 6.22 -9.74 27.03
N GLN A 36 5.13 -9.09 27.46
CA GLN A 36 3.96 -9.73 28.07
C GLN A 36 2.82 -9.91 27.05
N GLY A 37 3.03 -9.54 25.78
CA GLY A 37 2.01 -9.63 24.73
C GLY A 37 0.99 -8.50 24.74
N ARG A 38 1.23 -7.42 25.48
CA ARG A 38 0.33 -6.25 25.47
C ARG A 38 0.58 -5.41 24.23
N LEU A 39 -0.49 -5.03 23.54
CA LEU A 39 -0.44 -4.18 22.35
C LEU A 39 0.02 -2.75 22.73
N LEU A 40 1.16 -2.32 22.19
CA LEU A 40 1.73 -0.98 22.39
C LEU A 40 1.20 0.03 21.37
N SER A 41 0.79 -0.45 20.21
CA SER A 41 0.22 0.32 19.09
C SER A 41 -1.31 0.49 19.22
N ASN A 42 -1.79 0.79 20.42
CA ASN A 42 -3.23 0.83 20.75
C ASN A 42 -3.88 2.21 20.64
N THR A 43 -3.21 3.20 20.04
CA THR A 43 -3.74 4.56 19.85
C THR A 43 -3.32 5.13 18.51
N LEU A 44 -3.98 6.20 18.01
CA LEU A 44 -3.54 6.90 16.79
C LEU A 44 -2.19 7.64 16.94
N SER A 45 -1.70 7.83 18.17
CA SER A 45 -0.35 8.34 18.39
C SER A 45 0.70 7.25 18.23
N THR A 46 0.36 5.98 18.48
CA THR A 46 1.27 4.82 18.43
C THR A 46 1.04 3.87 17.25
N TYR A 47 -0.07 4.00 16.53
CA TYR A 47 -0.39 3.34 15.26
C TYR A 47 -0.68 4.40 14.21
N LYS A 48 0.19 4.52 13.21
CA LYS A 48 0.14 5.60 12.21
C LYS A 48 -0.42 5.11 10.89
N ILE A 49 -1.66 5.52 10.61
CA ILE A 49 -2.25 5.40 9.28
C ILE A 49 -1.69 6.50 8.34
N PRO A 50 -1.80 6.32 7.01
CA PRO A 50 -1.44 7.36 6.06
C PRO A 50 -2.21 8.67 6.27
N ASP A 51 -1.48 9.78 6.27
CA ASP A 51 -2.04 11.13 6.20
C ASP A 51 -1.79 11.78 4.83
N ILE A 52 -2.20 13.03 4.65
CA ILE A 52 -2.04 13.76 3.38
C ILE A 52 -0.58 13.94 2.95
N PHE A 53 0.38 13.85 3.89
CA PHE A 53 1.81 13.98 3.58
C PHE A 53 2.45 12.63 3.26
N SER A 54 1.77 11.54 3.60
CA SER A 54 2.26 10.18 3.44
C SER A 54 1.72 9.47 2.18
N VAL A 55 0.82 10.12 1.43
CA VAL A 55 0.27 9.61 0.17
C VAL A 55 1.01 10.18 -1.05
N PRO A 56 0.96 9.50 -2.21
CA PRO A 56 1.49 10.05 -3.45
C PRO A 56 0.84 11.39 -3.79
N LYS A 57 1.64 12.37 -4.23
CA LYS A 57 1.13 13.70 -4.64
C LYS A 57 0.11 13.63 -5.77
N GLN A 58 0.21 12.60 -6.61
CA GLN A 58 -0.68 12.36 -7.74
C GLN A 58 -0.92 10.86 -7.87
N ILE A 59 -2.20 10.48 -7.97
CA ILE A 59 -2.64 9.12 -8.27
C ILE A 59 -3.36 9.18 -9.62
N ASN A 60 -2.83 8.48 -10.62
CA ASN A 60 -3.41 8.43 -11.96
C ASN A 60 -4.09 7.09 -12.17
N ILE A 61 -5.42 7.09 -12.29
CA ILE A 61 -6.23 5.88 -12.48
C ILE A 61 -6.76 5.87 -13.91
N LYS A 62 -6.37 4.86 -14.68
CA LYS A 62 -6.90 4.61 -16.02
C LYS A 62 -7.68 3.29 -16.02
N PRO A 63 -9.03 3.34 -16.10
CA PRO A 63 -9.84 2.15 -16.28
C PRO A 63 -9.46 1.44 -17.59
N LEU A 64 -9.48 0.11 -17.58
CA LEU A 64 -9.37 -0.68 -18.80
C LEU A 64 -10.68 -0.56 -19.58
N ASP A 65 -10.62 -0.20 -20.87
CA ASP A 65 -11.79 -0.31 -21.74
C ASP A 65 -12.01 -1.77 -22.10
N THR A 66 -13.18 -2.28 -21.73
CA THR A 66 -13.55 -3.69 -21.84
C THR A 66 -15.05 -3.83 -22.04
N MET A 67 -15.48 -4.92 -22.68
CA MET A 67 -16.91 -5.28 -22.78
C MET A 67 -17.48 -5.79 -21.45
N GLY A 68 -16.62 -6.12 -20.48
CA GLY A 68 -17.01 -6.70 -19.20
C GLY A 68 -17.39 -8.19 -19.32
N ASN A 69 -17.84 -8.78 -18.21
CA ASN A 69 -18.22 -10.19 -18.15
C ASN A 69 -19.75 -10.34 -18.21
N GLU A 70 -20.28 -11.17 -19.11
CA GLU A 70 -21.73 -11.41 -19.27
C GLU A 70 -22.40 -11.97 -18.00
N MET A 71 -21.65 -12.65 -17.12
CA MET A 71 -22.17 -13.20 -15.87
C MET A 71 -22.31 -12.16 -14.75
N ALA A 72 -21.70 -10.99 -14.90
CA ALA A 72 -21.74 -9.94 -13.89
C ALA A 72 -22.93 -9.00 -14.10
N ILE A 73 -23.51 -8.53 -13.00
CA ILE A 73 -24.58 -7.52 -13.03
C ILE A 73 -24.05 -6.29 -13.77
N LEU A 74 -24.76 -5.87 -14.83
CA LEU A 74 -24.37 -4.76 -15.71
C LEU A 74 -22.95 -4.91 -16.30
N LYS A 75 -22.44 -6.14 -16.39
CA LYS A 75 -21.06 -6.46 -16.84
C LYS A 75 -19.96 -5.82 -15.99
N SER A 76 -20.29 -5.44 -14.74
CA SER A 76 -19.38 -4.82 -13.78
C SER A 76 -18.38 -5.79 -13.16
N LYS A 77 -17.45 -5.27 -12.36
CA LYS A 77 -16.50 -6.07 -11.59
C LYS A 77 -16.24 -5.41 -10.24
N ALA A 78 -16.08 -6.22 -9.20
CA ALA A 78 -15.71 -5.73 -7.88
C ALA A 78 -14.32 -5.07 -7.90
N VAL A 79 -14.21 -3.90 -7.26
CA VAL A 79 -13.00 -3.07 -7.26
C VAL A 79 -12.49 -2.71 -5.85
N GLY A 80 -13.22 -3.05 -4.78
CA GLY A 80 -12.86 -2.63 -3.42
C GLY A 80 -11.51 -3.16 -2.93
N GLU A 81 -11.35 -4.48 -2.84
CA GLU A 81 -10.15 -5.11 -2.27
C GLU A 81 -8.96 -5.22 -3.26
N PRO A 82 -9.14 -5.53 -4.56
CA PRO A 82 -8.00 -5.78 -5.45
C PRO A 82 -6.91 -4.69 -5.49
N PRO A 83 -7.24 -3.38 -5.46
CA PRO A 83 -6.23 -2.33 -5.52
C PRO A 83 -5.37 -2.20 -4.25
N LEU A 84 -5.78 -2.78 -3.12
CA LEU A 84 -4.97 -2.79 -1.89
C LEU A 84 -3.60 -3.40 -2.13
N MET A 85 -3.54 -4.44 -2.95
CA MET A 85 -2.30 -5.15 -3.29
C MET A 85 -1.30 -4.26 -4.04
N TYR A 86 -1.73 -3.15 -4.65
CA TYR A 86 -0.82 -2.22 -5.33
C TYR A 86 0.12 -1.49 -4.37
N GLY A 87 -0.19 -1.44 -3.07
CA GLY A 87 0.74 -0.95 -2.03
C GLY A 87 2.06 -1.73 -1.97
N ILE A 88 2.06 -3.01 -2.39
CA ILE A 88 3.29 -3.83 -2.50
C ILE A 88 4.29 -3.18 -3.47
N GLY A 89 3.81 -2.49 -4.50
CA GLY A 89 4.66 -1.74 -5.42
C GLY A 89 5.50 -0.67 -4.71
N THR A 90 4.92 0.02 -3.71
CA THR A 90 5.64 1.04 -2.93
C THR A 90 6.74 0.43 -2.07
N TYR A 91 6.50 -0.75 -1.49
CA TYR A 91 7.54 -1.50 -0.76
C TYR A 91 8.75 -1.79 -1.65
N PHE A 92 8.51 -2.33 -2.85
CA PHE A 92 9.59 -2.65 -3.79
C PHE A 92 10.24 -1.39 -4.38
N ALA A 93 9.50 -0.27 -4.51
CA ALA A 93 10.09 1.00 -4.90
C ALA A 93 11.10 1.50 -3.86
N LEU A 94 10.78 1.38 -2.56
CA LEU A 94 11.72 1.69 -1.47
C LEU A 94 12.92 0.73 -1.48
N GLU A 95 12.68 -0.57 -1.69
CA GLU A 95 13.77 -1.56 -1.78
C GLU A 95 14.73 -1.23 -2.95
N ASN A 96 14.19 -0.84 -4.10
CA ASN A 96 14.99 -0.42 -5.25
C ASN A 96 15.81 0.84 -4.94
N ALA A 97 15.24 1.82 -4.23
CA ALA A 97 15.96 3.01 -3.80
C ALA A 97 17.10 2.67 -2.81
N ILE A 98 16.85 1.74 -1.88
CA ILE A 98 17.88 1.23 -0.96
C ILE A 98 19.01 0.57 -1.75
N LYS A 99 18.71 -0.31 -2.71
CA LYS A 99 19.71 -0.98 -3.56
C LYS A 99 20.52 -0.01 -4.41
N ALA A 100 19.90 1.07 -4.88
CA ALA A 100 20.61 2.11 -5.62
C ALA A 100 21.64 2.84 -4.74
N PHE A 101 21.36 3.02 -3.45
CA PHE A 101 22.29 3.62 -2.48
C PHE A 101 23.33 2.61 -1.96
N ASN A 102 22.90 1.39 -1.63
CA ASN A 102 23.71 0.30 -1.10
C ASN A 102 23.54 -0.93 -2.00
N PRO A 103 24.38 -1.09 -3.04
CA PRO A 103 24.28 -2.20 -3.99
C PRO A 103 24.43 -3.60 -3.38
N GLU A 104 25.10 -3.67 -2.22
CA GLU A 104 25.30 -4.91 -1.46
C GLU A 104 24.12 -5.25 -0.53
N TYR A 105 23.07 -4.42 -0.52
CA TYR A 105 21.89 -4.64 0.29
C TYR A 105 21.23 -5.98 -0.06
N LYS A 106 20.92 -6.75 0.98
CA LYS A 106 20.07 -7.93 0.92
C LYS A 106 18.85 -7.67 1.78
N LEU A 107 17.71 -8.21 1.35
CA LEU A 107 16.44 -8.09 2.07
C LEU A 107 16.62 -8.52 3.53
N LYS A 108 16.49 -7.57 4.45
CA LYS A 108 16.77 -7.74 5.89
C LYS A 108 15.50 -7.68 6.75
N PHE A 109 14.54 -6.87 6.33
CA PHE A 109 13.32 -6.63 7.08
C PHE A 109 12.10 -7.07 6.27
N ASN A 110 11.08 -7.53 6.98
CA ASN A 110 9.75 -7.72 6.42
C ASN A 110 8.97 -6.40 6.47
N ALA A 111 7.92 -6.32 5.65
CA ALA A 111 6.95 -5.24 5.72
C ALA A 111 6.37 -5.08 7.16
N PRO A 112 6.00 -3.85 7.57
CA PRO A 112 6.14 -2.60 6.82
C PRO A 112 7.59 -2.12 6.75
N MET A 113 7.99 -1.50 5.64
CA MET A 113 9.29 -0.81 5.50
C MET A 113 9.24 0.57 6.17
N THR A 114 9.31 0.58 7.50
CA THR A 114 9.28 1.81 8.30
C THR A 114 10.53 2.68 8.08
N PRO A 115 10.49 3.99 8.43
CA PRO A 115 11.66 4.86 8.32
C PRO A 115 12.90 4.32 9.06
N GLU A 116 12.72 3.68 10.21
CA GLU A 116 13.80 3.02 10.95
C GLU A 116 14.43 1.88 10.14
N LYS A 117 13.62 0.94 9.64
CA LYS A 117 14.08 -0.19 8.82
C LYS A 117 14.76 0.28 7.54
N LEU A 118 14.23 1.35 6.92
CA LEU A 118 14.83 1.97 5.75
C LEU A 118 16.22 2.53 6.08
N LEU A 119 16.34 3.36 7.12
CA LEU A 119 17.62 3.94 7.54
C LEU A 119 18.67 2.86 7.85
N MET A 120 18.26 1.83 8.60
CA MET A 120 19.11 0.69 8.94
C MET A 120 19.47 -0.21 7.74
N SER A 121 18.81 -0.03 6.60
CA SER A 121 19.11 -0.74 5.35
C SER A 121 20.12 0.02 4.47
N LEU A 122 20.25 1.33 4.66
CA LEU A 122 21.17 2.17 3.88
C LEU A 122 22.63 1.94 4.26
N TYR A 123 22.92 1.76 5.55
CA TYR A 123 24.28 1.67 6.05
C TYR A 123 24.63 0.26 6.52
N LYS A 124 25.88 -0.16 6.31
CA LYS A 124 26.42 -1.39 6.90
C LYS A 124 26.74 -1.10 8.36
N ASN A 125 26.29 -1.99 9.25
CA ASN A 125 26.77 -2.02 10.64
C ASN A 125 28.21 -2.54 10.67
#